data_AF-A0A8S3XTS0-F1
#
_entry.id   AF-A0A8S3XTS0-F1
#
_cell.length_a   1.000
_cell.length_b   1.000
_cell.length_c   1.000
_cell.angle_alpha   90.00
_cell.angle_beta   90.00
_cell.angle_gamma   90.00
#
_symmetry.space_group_name_H-M   'P 1'
#
loop_
_entity.id
_entity.type
_entity.pdbx_description
1 polymer ?
#
loop_
_entity_poly.entity_id
_entity_poly.type
_entity_poly.pdbx_seq_one_letter_code
_entity_poly.pdbx_strand_id
1 'polypeptide(L)'
;MIRSPNGNESKYNSQPDLSRRTEEESNVSIRKRKKMDHDCDCKAEIQGLRSEVSRMNNLLENFVISQEKLMTDMRENIKTLNEEIKDNQILDFGDSKRPGQHQRILWNVTEDSDTERFQYYYGFIEQVADVSFRTNLQNFWKYQNDDTVKNIDLLQLARNVHPNMTLPVTVTQTNEKVQWIPVMTEEGVCLTLNSVYAEYQFLLKEIKWKQQDLLKCHYHSEQCFVRIDSASIEVRYFVHSPYDIATAISNPTGEVMPGEELLIDFKVVEIQAAIRLKSLTPEQRRCRYPDEWLSNSIKSYSFGLCQMNCRNRMAVMFCGCRPYFFNKGGEVYIN
;
A
#
# COMPACT_ATOMS: atom_id res chain seq x y z
N MET A 1 -4.47 0.27 -20.36
CA MET A 1 -4.68 -0.02 -21.80
C MET A 1 -6.17 -0.16 -22.07
N ILE A 2 -6.64 0.21 -23.27
CA ILE A 2 -8.02 0.21 -23.78
C ILE A 2 -8.24 -0.96 -24.74
N ARG A 3 -9.46 -1.52 -24.76
CA ARG A 3 -10.19 -1.75 -26.01
C ARG A 3 -11.59 -1.14 -25.91
N SER A 4 -12.08 -0.67 -27.04
CA SER A 4 -13.22 0.22 -27.32
C SER A 4 -14.22 -0.51 -28.25
N PRO A 5 -15.34 0.08 -28.72
CA PRO A 5 -16.42 0.83 -28.06
C PRO A 5 -17.81 0.20 -28.34
N ASN A 6 -18.88 0.70 -27.70
CA ASN A 6 -20.16 0.99 -28.37
C ASN A 6 -20.98 2.00 -27.55
N GLY A 7 -21.48 3.04 -28.22
CA GLY A 7 -21.99 4.27 -27.62
C GLY A 7 -23.49 4.31 -27.35
N ASN A 8 -23.91 5.33 -26.60
CA ASN A 8 -24.78 6.41 -27.11
C ASN A 8 -24.98 7.50 -26.04
N GLU A 9 -25.04 8.74 -26.53
CA GLU A 9 -25.10 10.01 -25.80
C GLU A 9 -26.42 10.23 -25.02
N SER A 10 -26.37 10.99 -23.93
CA SER A 10 -27.24 12.16 -23.75
C SER A 10 -26.70 13.13 -22.70
N LYS A 11 -26.93 14.42 -23.01
CA LYS A 11 -26.34 15.65 -22.48
C LYS A 11 -26.96 16.11 -21.16
N TYR A 12 -26.15 16.71 -20.27
CA TYR A 12 -26.49 17.96 -19.55
C TYR A 12 -25.19 18.68 -19.10
N ASN A 13 -24.98 19.88 -19.66
CA ASN A 13 -23.97 20.88 -19.23
C ASN A 13 -24.42 21.53 -17.91
N SER A 14 -23.58 21.93 -16.96
CA SER A 14 -22.55 22.97 -17.13
C SER A 14 -21.68 23.11 -15.87
N GLN A 15 -20.36 23.18 -16.07
CA GLN A 15 -19.38 23.81 -15.17
C GLN A 15 -18.72 24.96 -15.94
N PRO A 16 -18.27 26.04 -15.27
CA PRO A 16 -17.62 27.15 -15.95
C PRO A 16 -16.19 26.78 -16.36
N ASP A 17 -15.92 27.05 -17.63
CA ASP A 17 -14.66 26.99 -18.33
C ASP A 17 -13.67 28.03 -17.79
N LEU A 18 -12.51 27.57 -17.32
CA LEU A 18 -11.29 28.37 -17.17
C LEU A 18 -10.30 27.87 -18.21
N SER A 19 -10.44 28.43 -19.41
CA SER A 19 -9.75 28.03 -20.61
C SER A 19 -8.22 28.21 -20.54
N ARG A 20 -7.55 27.25 -21.20
CA ARG A 20 -6.22 27.34 -21.84
C ARG A 20 -4.98 27.32 -20.93
N ARG A 21 -4.51 26.09 -20.68
CA ARG A 21 -3.09 25.75 -20.88
C ARG A 21 -2.98 24.56 -21.82
N THR A 22 -2.03 24.68 -22.73
CA THR A 22 -1.70 23.82 -23.85
C THR A 22 -1.46 22.38 -23.43
N GLU A 23 -2.00 21.46 -24.25
CA GLU A 23 -1.74 20.03 -24.22
C GLU A 23 -0.24 19.75 -24.30
N GLU A 24 0.30 19.06 -23.30
CA GLU A 24 1.45 18.16 -23.44
C GLU A 24 1.42 17.16 -22.28
N GLU A 25 0.77 16.04 -22.57
CA GLU A 25 1.08 14.68 -22.12
C GLU A 25 1.31 14.39 -20.63
N SER A 26 0.26 13.83 -20.01
CA SER A 26 0.37 12.94 -18.86
C SER A 26 1.07 11.62 -19.25
N ASN A 27 2.39 11.54 -19.08
CA ASN A 27 3.14 10.33 -19.35
C ASN A 27 3.80 9.80 -18.07
N VAL A 28 3.24 8.72 -17.52
CA VAL A 28 4.03 7.74 -16.76
C VAL A 28 4.96 7.08 -17.77
N SER A 29 6.27 7.27 -17.66
CA SER A 29 7.23 6.69 -18.61
C SER A 29 7.78 5.36 -18.10
N ILE A 30 7.48 4.28 -18.81
CA ILE A 30 8.10 2.95 -18.66
C ILE A 30 9.11 2.80 -19.81
N ARG A 31 10.41 2.61 -19.54
CA ARG A 31 11.44 2.47 -20.59
C ARG A 31 12.11 1.08 -20.59
N LYS A 32 12.21 0.47 -21.77
CA LYS A 32 13.08 -0.70 -22.09
C LYS A 32 13.98 -0.33 -23.28
N ARG A 33 15.29 -0.64 -23.25
CA ARG A 33 16.25 -0.30 -24.33
C ARG A 33 16.82 -1.54 -25.03
N LYS A 34 17.04 -1.44 -26.35
CA LYS A 34 17.81 -2.37 -27.20
C LYS A 34 18.83 -1.59 -28.04
N LYS A 35 20.03 -2.14 -28.25
CA LYS A 35 21.22 -1.47 -28.83
C LYS A 35 21.34 -1.78 -30.33
N MET A 36 21.83 -0.83 -31.13
CA MET A 36 22.11 -0.99 -32.57
C MET A 36 23.61 -0.78 -32.84
N ASP A 37 24.15 -1.60 -33.74
CA ASP A 37 25.56 -1.76 -34.11
C ASP A 37 26.02 -0.74 -35.17
N HIS A 38 27.28 -0.28 -35.04
CA HIS A 38 28.09 0.17 -36.17
C HIS A 38 29.55 -0.25 -35.97
N ASP A 39 30.09 -0.87 -37.01
CA ASP A 39 31.39 -1.52 -37.11
C ASP A 39 32.50 -0.48 -37.38
N CYS A 40 33.63 -0.58 -36.69
CA CYS A 40 34.82 0.27 -36.90
C CYS A 40 36.11 -0.57 -36.78
N ASP A 41 37.08 -0.24 -37.63
CA ASP A 41 38.32 -0.98 -37.89
C ASP A 41 39.22 -1.09 -36.64
N CYS A 42 39.38 -2.33 -36.15
CA CYS A 42 39.63 -2.62 -34.74
C CYS A 42 41.10 -2.90 -34.36
N LYS A 43 42.11 -2.77 -35.23
CA LYS A 43 43.43 -3.35 -34.91
C LYS A 43 44.25 -2.60 -33.84
N ALA A 44 44.29 -1.27 -33.87
CA ALA A 44 44.97 -0.47 -32.84
C ALA A 44 44.10 -0.33 -31.58
N GLU A 45 42.79 -0.25 -31.75
CA GLU A 45 41.82 -0.25 -30.65
C GLU A 45 41.80 -1.59 -29.90
N ILE A 46 41.90 -2.76 -30.55
CA ILE A 46 41.96 -4.07 -29.87
C ILE A 46 43.14 -4.14 -28.89
N GLN A 47 44.29 -3.54 -29.22
CA GLN A 47 45.46 -3.60 -28.35
C GLN A 47 45.29 -2.68 -27.12
N GLY A 48 44.73 -1.48 -27.31
CA GLY A 48 44.33 -0.59 -26.21
C GLY A 48 43.17 -1.14 -25.38
N LEU A 49 42.20 -1.81 -26.03
CA LEU A 49 41.09 -2.51 -25.39
C LEU A 49 41.60 -3.71 -24.60
N ARG A 50 42.62 -4.45 -25.04
CA ARG A 50 43.21 -5.55 -24.26
C ARG A 50 43.90 -5.05 -23.00
N SER A 51 44.61 -3.92 -23.05
CA SER A 51 45.20 -3.32 -21.85
C SER A 51 44.14 -2.74 -20.92
N GLU A 52 43.10 -2.09 -21.45
CA GLU A 52 41.96 -1.62 -20.64
C GLU A 52 41.13 -2.77 -20.08
N VAL A 53 40.94 -3.88 -20.80
CA VAL A 53 40.25 -5.08 -20.30
C VAL A 53 41.08 -5.77 -19.21
N SER A 54 42.41 -5.83 -19.32
CA SER A 54 43.25 -6.29 -18.20
C SER A 54 43.16 -5.36 -16.99
N ARG A 55 43.11 -4.05 -17.22
CA ARG A 55 42.94 -3.06 -16.14
C ARG A 55 41.56 -3.18 -15.49
N MET A 56 40.51 -3.36 -16.30
CA MET A 56 39.15 -3.61 -15.85
C MET A 56 39.03 -4.94 -15.11
N ASN A 57 39.71 -6.01 -15.55
CA ASN A 57 39.73 -7.29 -14.84
C ASN A 57 40.40 -7.15 -13.48
N ASN A 58 41.54 -6.46 -13.37
CA ASN A 58 42.16 -6.19 -12.07
C ASN A 58 41.25 -5.32 -11.18
N LEU A 59 40.56 -4.33 -11.75
CA LEU A 59 39.58 -3.53 -11.00
C LEU A 59 38.36 -4.35 -10.59
N LEU A 60 37.90 -5.29 -11.42
CA LEU A 60 36.81 -6.22 -11.14
C LEU A 60 37.21 -7.23 -10.07
N GLU A 61 38.41 -7.78 -10.10
CA GLU A 61 38.93 -8.66 -9.05
C GLU A 61 39.04 -7.90 -7.72
N ASN A 62 39.60 -6.69 -7.74
CA ASN A 62 39.65 -5.84 -6.54
C ASN A 62 38.25 -5.46 -6.05
N PHE A 63 37.31 -5.21 -6.96
CA PHE A 63 35.92 -4.95 -6.62
C PHE A 63 35.24 -6.19 -6.04
N VAL A 64 35.44 -7.37 -6.62
CA VAL A 64 34.91 -8.64 -6.11
C VAL A 64 35.47 -8.93 -4.73
N ILE A 65 36.77 -8.78 -4.51
CA ILE A 65 37.40 -8.94 -3.19
C ILE A 65 36.85 -7.92 -2.19
N SER A 66 36.68 -6.66 -2.61
CA SER A 66 36.08 -5.62 -1.77
C SER A 66 34.61 -5.91 -1.45
N GLN A 67 33.85 -6.47 -2.39
CA GLN A 67 32.46 -6.86 -2.20
C GLN A 67 32.36 -8.12 -1.34
N GLU A 68 33.25 -9.10 -1.47
CA GLU A 68 33.31 -10.27 -0.60
C GLU A 68 33.63 -9.84 0.84
N LYS A 69 34.57 -8.91 1.02
CA LYS A 69 34.84 -8.32 2.34
C LYS A 69 33.62 -7.56 2.88
N LEU A 70 32.98 -6.72 2.07
CA LEU A 70 31.75 -6.02 2.46
C LEU A 70 30.61 -6.97 2.82
N MET A 71 30.45 -8.06 2.06
CA MET A 71 29.45 -9.10 2.32
C MET A 71 29.75 -9.90 3.58
N THR A 72 31.03 -10.10 3.90
CA THR A 72 31.46 -10.78 5.14
C THR A 72 31.22 -9.87 6.34
N ASP A 73 31.62 -8.60 6.25
CA ASP A 73 31.38 -7.58 7.27
C ASP A 73 29.87 -7.36 7.48
N MET A 74 29.07 -7.36 6.40
CA MET A 74 27.61 -7.31 6.48
C MET A 74 27.03 -8.55 7.14
N ARG A 75 27.54 -9.76 6.85
CA ARG A 75 27.07 -10.99 7.51
C ARG A 75 27.36 -10.96 9.01
N GLU A 76 28.51 -10.43 9.42
CA GLU A 76 28.89 -10.31 10.83
C GLU A 76 28.07 -9.22 11.54
N ASN A 77 27.82 -8.09 10.86
CA ASN A 77 26.91 -7.06 11.34
C ASN A 77 25.46 -7.53 11.42
N ILE A 78 24.97 -8.35 10.47
CA ILE A 78 23.64 -8.98 10.52
C ILE A 78 23.57 -9.95 11.70
N LYS A 79 24.64 -10.68 12.00
CA LYS A 79 24.68 -11.61 13.13
C LYS A 79 24.59 -10.84 14.46
N THR A 80 25.33 -9.74 14.57
CA THR A 80 25.32 -8.83 15.73
C THR A 80 23.96 -8.13 15.86
N LEU A 81 23.38 -7.65 14.75
CA LEU A 81 22.04 -7.08 14.70
C LEU A 81 20.96 -8.10 15.08
N ASN A 82 21.09 -9.37 14.69
CA ASN A 82 20.16 -10.42 15.07
C ASN A 82 20.23 -10.76 16.57
N GLU A 83 21.39 -10.57 17.20
CA GLU A 83 21.55 -10.68 18.65
C GLU A 83 20.97 -9.44 19.36
N GLU A 84 21.17 -8.23 18.83
CA GLU A 84 20.55 -6.99 19.36
C GLU A 84 19.03 -6.90 19.11
N ILE A 85 18.53 -7.51 18.04
CA ILE A 85 17.10 -7.61 17.69
C ILE A 85 16.35 -8.48 18.69
N LYS A 86 17.00 -9.48 19.30
CA LYS A 86 16.39 -10.25 20.39
C LYS A 86 16.14 -9.41 21.64
N ASP A 87 16.90 -8.34 21.83
CA ASP A 87 16.83 -7.47 23.01
C ASP A 87 16.04 -6.16 22.76
N ASN A 88 15.89 -5.73 21.51
CA ASN A 88 15.08 -4.57 21.13
C ASN A 88 13.77 -5.01 20.48
N GLN A 89 12.69 -4.98 21.25
CA GLN A 89 11.29 -5.23 20.85
C GLN A 89 11.02 -5.00 19.35
N ILE A 90 11.18 -6.05 18.55
CA ILE A 90 10.44 -6.20 17.30
C ILE A 90 9.00 -6.42 17.73
N LEU A 91 8.09 -5.65 17.14
CA LEU A 91 6.67 -6.01 17.14
C LEU A 91 6.54 -7.32 16.37
N ASP A 92 6.71 -8.44 17.08
CA ASP A 92 6.24 -9.73 16.66
C ASP A 92 4.72 -9.59 16.52
N PHE A 93 4.28 -9.38 15.30
CA PHE A 93 2.98 -9.87 14.90
C PHE A 93 3.02 -11.36 15.19
N GLY A 94 2.34 -11.81 16.26
CA GLY A 94 2.39 -13.22 16.69
C GLY A 94 2.21 -14.14 15.48
N ASP A 95 3.02 -15.20 15.39
CA ASP A 95 3.09 -16.14 14.27
C ASP A 95 1.78 -16.21 13.48
N SER A 96 1.76 -15.66 12.26
CA SER A 96 0.63 -15.80 11.34
C SER A 96 0.33 -17.28 11.17
N LYS A 97 -0.73 -17.76 11.79
CA LYS A 97 -1.11 -19.18 11.73
C LYS A 97 -1.76 -19.43 10.39
N ARG A 98 -1.35 -20.50 9.71
CA ARG A 98 -1.98 -20.94 8.46
C ARG A 98 -3.50 -21.06 8.66
N PRO A 99 -4.34 -20.70 7.66
CA PRO A 99 -5.80 -20.80 7.76
C PRO A 99 -6.30 -22.15 8.32
N GLY A 100 -5.66 -23.26 7.92
CA GLY A 100 -5.99 -24.60 8.43
C GLY A 100 -5.82 -24.80 9.94
N GLN A 101 -4.89 -24.08 10.59
CA GLN A 101 -4.76 -24.12 12.05
C GLN A 101 -5.90 -23.38 12.76
N HIS A 102 -6.40 -22.29 12.18
CA HIS A 102 -7.54 -21.55 12.72
C HIS A 102 -8.84 -22.36 12.62
N GLN A 103 -9.02 -23.14 11.55
CA GLN A 103 -10.21 -23.97 11.39
C GLN A 103 -10.32 -25.06 12.45
N ARG A 104 -9.18 -25.69 12.78
CA ARG A 104 -9.11 -26.65 13.87
C ARG A 104 -9.48 -26.04 15.22
N ILE A 105 -9.15 -24.76 15.44
CA ILE A 105 -9.44 -24.06 16.69
C ILE A 105 -10.91 -23.63 16.76
N LEU A 106 -11.45 -23.07 15.68
CA LEU A 106 -12.79 -22.47 15.66
C LEU A 106 -13.91 -23.49 15.45
N TRP A 107 -13.72 -24.44 14.53
CA TRP A 107 -14.78 -25.39 14.14
C TRP A 107 -14.40 -26.85 14.39
N ASN A 108 -13.21 -27.12 14.91
CA ASN A 108 -12.69 -28.49 15.13
C ASN A 108 -12.72 -29.35 13.85
N VAL A 109 -12.45 -28.73 12.69
CA VAL A 109 -12.39 -29.40 11.39
C VAL A 109 -10.95 -29.46 10.89
N THR A 110 -10.59 -30.59 10.30
CA THR A 110 -9.31 -30.84 9.60
C THR A 110 -9.57 -31.38 8.19
N GLU A 111 -8.59 -31.24 7.30
CA GLU A 111 -8.70 -31.69 5.91
C GLU A 111 -9.02 -33.20 5.80
N ASP A 112 -8.43 -33.99 6.70
CA ASP A 112 -8.60 -35.45 6.78
C ASP A 112 -9.94 -35.86 7.42
N SER A 113 -10.53 -35.02 8.27
CA SER A 113 -11.77 -35.37 8.98
C SER A 113 -13.02 -35.10 8.14
N ASP A 114 -13.05 -33.96 7.44
CA ASP A 114 -14.20 -33.52 6.65
C ASP A 114 -13.72 -32.50 5.62
N THR A 115 -13.35 -32.99 4.44
CA THR A 115 -12.76 -32.17 3.38
C THR A 115 -13.72 -31.09 2.87
N GLU A 116 -15.02 -31.37 2.80
CA GLU A 116 -16.01 -30.41 2.30
C GLU A 116 -16.18 -29.23 3.27
N ARG A 117 -16.34 -29.51 4.56
CA ARG A 117 -16.41 -28.45 5.59
C ARG A 117 -15.09 -27.70 5.72
N PHE A 118 -13.96 -28.39 5.60
CA PHE A 118 -12.66 -27.76 5.61
C PHE A 118 -12.54 -26.72 4.48
N GLN A 119 -12.91 -27.09 3.25
CA GLN A 119 -12.90 -26.17 2.11
C GLN A 119 -13.91 -25.02 2.26
N TYR A 120 -15.09 -25.29 2.85
CA TYR A 120 -16.09 -24.26 3.13
C TYR A 120 -15.55 -23.16 4.06
N TYR A 121 -15.00 -23.54 5.22
CA TYR A 121 -14.44 -22.58 6.16
C TYR A 121 -13.14 -21.95 5.65
N TYR A 122 -12.42 -22.63 4.74
CA TYR A 122 -11.17 -22.12 4.19
C TYR A 122 -11.49 -20.93 3.29
N GLY A 123 -12.48 -21.11 2.40
CA GLY A 123 -13.01 -20.00 1.60
C GLY A 123 -13.62 -18.88 2.44
N PHE A 124 -14.17 -19.16 3.62
CA PHE A 124 -14.61 -18.10 4.54
C PHE A 124 -13.43 -17.27 5.07
N ILE A 125 -12.38 -17.95 5.54
CA ILE A 125 -11.17 -17.28 6.05
C ILE A 125 -10.50 -16.46 4.94
N GLU A 126 -10.35 -17.02 3.74
CA GLU A 126 -9.78 -16.28 2.60
C GLU A 126 -10.60 -15.03 2.27
N GLN A 127 -11.93 -15.16 2.25
CA GLN A 127 -12.84 -14.05 1.98
C GLN A 127 -12.78 -12.95 3.07
N VAL A 128 -12.44 -13.31 4.31
CA VAL A 128 -12.20 -12.37 5.42
C VAL A 128 -10.79 -11.75 5.33
N ALA A 129 -9.79 -12.51 4.89
CA ALA A 129 -8.42 -12.01 4.77
C ALA A 129 -8.25 -11.04 3.58
N ASP A 130 -8.86 -11.37 2.45
CA ASP A 130 -8.75 -10.69 1.16
C ASP A 130 -10.08 -10.03 0.78
N VAL A 131 -10.74 -9.34 1.71
CA VAL A 131 -11.98 -8.62 1.38
C VAL A 131 -11.67 -7.43 0.48
N SER A 132 -12.47 -7.24 -0.56
CA SER A 132 -12.49 -6.01 -1.35
C SER A 132 -13.92 -5.59 -1.59
N PHE A 133 -14.20 -4.33 -1.25
CA PHE A 133 -15.49 -3.71 -1.43
C PHE A 133 -15.99 -3.80 -2.88
N ARG A 134 -15.08 -3.69 -3.86
CA ARG A 134 -15.44 -3.72 -5.28
C ARG A 134 -15.58 -5.12 -5.84
N THR A 135 -14.70 -6.05 -5.45
CA THR A 135 -14.52 -7.28 -6.23
C THR A 135 -15.23 -8.48 -5.63
N ASN A 136 -15.28 -8.61 -4.30
CA ASN A 136 -15.68 -9.87 -3.69
C ASN A 136 -16.56 -9.73 -2.43
N LEU A 137 -16.90 -8.52 -1.98
CA LEU A 137 -17.76 -8.31 -0.80
C LEU A 137 -19.09 -9.08 -0.87
N GLN A 138 -19.67 -9.22 -2.07
CA GLN A 138 -20.87 -10.01 -2.31
C GLN A 138 -20.74 -11.49 -1.93
N ASN A 139 -19.53 -12.05 -1.96
CA ASN A 139 -19.32 -13.48 -1.74
C ASN A 139 -19.66 -13.88 -0.29
N PHE A 140 -19.75 -12.92 0.63
CA PHE A 140 -20.25 -13.15 1.98
C PHE A 140 -21.71 -13.65 2.02
N TRP A 141 -22.50 -13.47 0.96
CA TRP A 141 -23.86 -14.04 0.86
C TRP A 141 -23.90 -15.56 1.02
N LYS A 142 -22.81 -16.26 0.67
CA LYS A 142 -22.68 -17.72 0.88
C LYS A 142 -22.78 -18.12 2.36
N TYR A 143 -22.41 -17.23 3.29
CA TYR A 143 -22.29 -17.49 4.72
C TYR A 143 -23.41 -16.83 5.55
N GLN A 144 -24.35 -16.12 4.92
CA GLN A 144 -25.34 -15.28 5.62
C GLN A 144 -26.26 -16.05 6.60
N ASN A 145 -26.53 -17.33 6.31
CA ASN A 145 -27.44 -18.18 7.08
C ASN A 145 -26.70 -19.17 7.98
N ASP A 146 -25.37 -19.12 8.03
CA ASP A 146 -24.56 -20.02 8.84
C ASP A 146 -24.33 -19.41 10.23
N ASP A 147 -24.93 -20.01 11.26
CA ASP A 147 -24.77 -19.56 12.64
C ASP A 147 -23.34 -19.78 13.17
N THR A 148 -22.57 -20.71 12.59
CA THR A 148 -21.22 -21.04 13.05
C THR A 148 -20.20 -19.92 12.79
N VAL A 149 -20.53 -18.96 11.92
CA VAL A 149 -19.65 -17.83 11.58
C VAL A 149 -20.10 -16.49 12.17
N LYS A 150 -21.29 -16.42 12.79
CA LYS A 150 -21.90 -15.15 13.24
C LYS A 150 -21.15 -14.46 14.39
N ASN A 151 -20.58 -15.23 15.31
CA ASN A 151 -19.97 -14.72 16.54
C ASN A 151 -18.44 -14.66 16.46
N ILE A 152 -17.89 -14.54 15.24
CA ILE A 152 -16.45 -14.45 15.00
C ILE A 152 -16.08 -12.98 14.85
N ASP A 153 -15.05 -12.55 15.58
CA ASP A 153 -14.43 -11.24 15.34
C ASP A 153 -13.67 -11.30 14.01
N LEU A 154 -14.32 -10.82 12.94
CA LEU A 154 -13.77 -10.84 11.58
C LEU A 154 -12.51 -9.97 11.46
N LEU A 155 -12.40 -8.88 12.23
CA LEU A 155 -11.21 -8.04 12.22
C LEU A 155 -10.03 -8.79 12.85
N GLN A 156 -10.27 -9.46 13.97
CA GLN A 156 -9.23 -10.28 14.60
C GLN A 156 -8.85 -11.48 13.75
N LEU A 157 -9.82 -12.11 13.08
CA LEU A 157 -9.56 -13.21 12.15
C LEU A 157 -8.67 -12.74 10.99
N ALA A 158 -9.03 -11.63 10.33
CA ALA A 158 -8.22 -11.03 9.26
C ALA A 158 -6.79 -10.72 9.71
N ARG A 159 -6.62 -10.18 10.93
CA ARG A 159 -5.29 -9.93 11.52
C ARG A 159 -4.47 -11.20 11.71
N ASN A 160 -5.07 -12.27 12.20
CA ASN A 160 -4.34 -13.48 12.58
C ASN A 160 -3.89 -14.33 11.38
N VAL A 161 -4.56 -14.17 10.23
CA VAL A 161 -4.29 -14.96 9.01
C VAL A 161 -3.53 -14.18 7.95
N HIS A 162 -3.46 -12.85 8.08
CA HIS A 162 -2.68 -12.02 7.17
C HIS A 162 -1.18 -12.27 7.40
N PRO A 163 -0.40 -12.60 6.35
CA PRO A 163 1.01 -12.90 6.50
C PRO A 163 1.79 -11.67 6.99
N ASN A 164 2.72 -11.93 7.91
CA ASN A 164 3.71 -10.93 8.29
C ASN A 164 4.68 -10.75 7.13
N MET A 165 4.60 -9.60 6.49
CA MET A 165 5.43 -9.28 5.36
C MET A 165 6.08 -7.92 5.54
N THR A 166 7.39 -7.89 5.32
CA THR A 166 8.16 -6.65 5.26
C THR A 166 8.78 -6.56 3.88
N LEU A 167 8.29 -5.62 3.06
CA LEU A 167 8.90 -5.32 1.78
C LEU A 167 10.13 -4.44 2.02
N PRO A 168 11.33 -4.78 1.48
CA PRO A 168 12.47 -3.88 1.49
C PRO A 168 12.11 -2.58 0.77
N VAL A 169 12.38 -1.45 1.43
CA VAL A 169 12.15 -0.11 0.88
C VAL A 169 13.45 0.67 0.91
N THR A 170 13.80 1.26 -0.23
CA THR A 170 14.89 2.22 -0.36
C THR A 170 14.31 3.59 -0.71
N VAL A 171 14.71 4.62 0.01
CA VAL A 171 14.25 6.01 -0.20
C VAL A 171 15.44 6.96 -0.29
N THR A 172 15.25 8.11 -0.91
CA THR A 172 16.35 9.03 -1.29
C THR A 172 17.23 9.52 -0.13
N GLN A 173 16.69 9.79 1.07
CA GLN A 173 17.39 10.59 2.10
C GLN A 173 17.18 10.15 3.56
N THR A 174 17.12 8.86 3.88
CA THR A 174 17.04 8.46 5.30
C THR A 174 18.06 7.40 5.70
N ASN A 175 18.84 7.71 6.74
CA ASN A 175 19.55 6.71 7.55
C ASN A 175 18.60 5.94 8.49
N GLU A 176 17.31 6.29 8.48
CA GLU A 176 16.28 5.66 9.29
C GLU A 176 15.62 4.50 8.55
N LYS A 177 15.33 3.43 9.29
CA LYS A 177 14.57 2.30 8.76
C LYS A 177 13.12 2.72 8.56
N VAL A 178 12.65 2.66 7.31
CA VAL A 178 11.24 2.84 6.98
C VAL A 178 10.45 1.70 7.61
N GLN A 179 9.38 2.05 8.32
CA GLN A 179 8.51 1.09 9.00
C GLN A 179 7.16 1.04 8.30
N TRP A 180 6.73 -0.17 7.97
CA TRP A 180 5.40 -0.44 7.45
C TRP A 180 4.36 -0.43 8.57
N ILE A 181 3.25 0.25 8.34
CA ILE A 181 2.13 0.36 9.26
C ILE A 181 0.98 -0.51 8.72
N PRO A 182 0.50 -1.49 9.49
CA PRO A 182 -0.67 -2.27 9.11
C PRO A 182 -1.94 -1.45 9.26
N VAL A 183 -2.74 -1.41 8.20
CA VAL A 183 -4.02 -0.69 8.15
C VAL A 183 -5.12 -1.59 7.60
N MET A 184 -6.33 -1.38 8.10
CA MET A 184 -7.54 -2.01 7.57
C MET A 184 -8.22 -1.05 6.59
N THR A 185 -8.39 -1.49 5.34
CA THR A 185 -8.97 -0.68 4.28
C THR A 185 -10.21 -1.35 3.69
N GLU A 186 -10.91 -0.65 2.79
CA GLU A 186 -12.01 -1.24 2.01
C GLU A 186 -11.51 -2.24 0.94
N GLU A 187 -10.20 -2.40 0.77
CA GLU A 187 -9.52 -3.40 -0.07
C GLU A 187 -8.77 -4.45 0.79
N GLY A 188 -9.15 -4.59 2.06
CA GLY A 188 -8.60 -5.61 2.96
C GLY A 188 -7.46 -5.08 3.83
N VAL A 189 -6.66 -6.01 4.35
CA VAL A 189 -5.48 -5.67 5.17
C VAL A 189 -4.36 -5.18 4.25
N CYS A 190 -3.85 -3.98 4.51
CA CYS A 190 -2.80 -3.36 3.72
C CYS A 190 -1.65 -2.89 4.61
N LEU A 191 -0.48 -2.70 3.99
CA LEU A 191 0.66 -2.04 4.60
C LEU A 191 0.80 -0.64 4.00
N THR A 192 0.97 0.37 4.84
CA THR A 192 1.19 1.75 4.42
C THR A 192 2.47 2.32 5.04
N LEU A 193 3.08 3.26 4.35
CA LEU A 193 4.22 4.03 4.84
C LEU A 193 3.98 5.51 4.53
N ASN A 194 4.64 6.39 5.26
CA ASN A 194 4.60 7.84 5.01
C ASN A 194 3.17 8.44 4.96
N SER A 195 2.27 7.97 5.84
CA SER A 195 0.87 8.42 5.89
C SER A 195 0.52 8.94 7.28
N VAL A 196 0.00 10.17 7.35
CA VAL A 196 -0.56 10.77 8.57
C VAL A 196 -1.92 10.17 8.88
N TYR A 197 -2.74 9.97 7.85
CA TYR A 197 -4.12 9.51 8.03
C TYR A 197 -4.26 8.01 8.21
N ALA A 198 -3.14 7.28 8.21
CA ALA A 198 -3.09 5.88 8.65
C ALA A 198 -3.62 5.67 10.07
N GLU A 199 -3.61 6.69 10.94
CA GLU A 199 -4.27 6.66 12.27
C GLU A 199 -5.74 6.21 12.19
N TYR A 200 -6.46 6.67 11.14
CA TYR A 200 -7.87 6.40 10.98
C TYR A 200 -8.18 4.99 10.47
N GLN A 201 -7.16 4.28 10.00
CA GLN A 201 -7.24 2.91 9.48
C GLN A 201 -6.35 1.96 10.28
N PHE A 202 -5.70 2.41 11.35
CA PHE A 202 -4.71 1.63 12.08
C PHE A 202 -5.27 0.32 12.64
N LEU A 203 -4.63 -0.80 12.27
CA LEU A 203 -5.14 -2.13 12.56
C LEU A 203 -4.95 -2.55 14.03
N LEU A 204 -3.88 -2.09 14.68
CA LEU A 204 -3.47 -2.52 16.02
C LEU A 204 -4.09 -1.65 17.11
N LYS A 205 -5.37 -1.91 17.44
CA LYS A 205 -6.12 -1.09 18.41
C LYS A 205 -5.55 -1.12 19.83
N GLU A 206 -4.80 -2.16 20.19
CA GLU A 206 -4.18 -2.29 21.52
C GLU A 206 -2.96 -1.37 21.69
N ILE A 207 -2.38 -0.93 20.58
CA ILE A 207 -1.19 -0.09 20.53
C ILE A 207 -1.63 1.36 20.33
N LYS A 208 -1.09 2.28 21.12
CA LYS A 208 -1.31 3.71 20.91
C LYS A 208 -0.68 4.12 19.57
N TRP A 209 -1.48 4.78 18.74
CA TRP A 209 -0.98 5.39 17.51
C TRP A 209 0.19 6.33 17.82
N LYS A 210 1.30 6.13 17.11
CA LYS A 210 2.44 7.04 17.13
C LYS A 210 2.66 7.51 15.69
N GLN A 211 2.43 8.80 15.47
CA GLN A 211 2.70 9.42 14.19
C GLN A 211 4.20 9.28 13.88
N GLN A 212 4.50 8.78 12.70
CA GLN A 212 5.86 8.77 12.15
C GLN A 212 6.14 10.11 11.45
N ASP A 213 7.40 10.52 11.50
CA ASP A 213 7.86 11.67 10.73
C ASP A 213 7.74 11.38 9.24
N LEU A 214 7.21 12.36 8.51
CA LEU A 214 7.04 12.22 7.07
C LEU A 214 8.39 12.25 6.38
N LEU A 215 8.58 11.31 5.46
CA LEU A 215 9.67 11.31 4.51
C LEU A 215 9.50 12.54 3.62
N LYS A 216 10.54 13.37 3.58
CA LYS A 216 10.57 14.61 2.81
C LYS A 216 11.74 14.55 1.84
N CYS A 217 11.52 15.12 0.67
CA CYS A 217 12.56 15.33 -0.32
C CYS A 217 12.55 16.81 -0.73
N HIS A 218 13.71 17.30 -1.15
CA HIS A 218 13.82 18.67 -1.61
C HIS A 218 13.20 18.79 -3.01
N TYR A 219 12.29 19.75 -3.21
CA TYR A 219 11.58 19.92 -4.49
C TYR A 219 12.51 20.08 -5.70
N HIS A 220 13.66 20.73 -5.53
CA HIS A 220 14.66 20.91 -6.60
C HIS A 220 15.63 19.73 -6.76
N SER A 221 15.55 18.70 -5.91
CA SER A 221 16.37 17.50 -6.09
C SER A 221 15.75 16.64 -7.20
N GLU A 222 16.52 16.31 -8.22
CA GLU A 222 16.08 15.44 -9.33
C GLU A 222 15.89 13.97 -8.91
N GLN A 223 15.94 13.66 -7.62
CA GLN A 223 16.08 12.30 -7.10
C GLN A 223 15.05 11.98 -6.02
N CYS A 224 13.83 12.52 -6.03
CA CYS A 224 12.80 12.08 -5.08
C CYS A 224 12.16 10.77 -5.54
N PHE A 225 12.66 9.64 -5.01
CA PHE A 225 12.21 8.31 -5.41
C PHE A 225 11.95 7.41 -4.21
N VAL A 226 11.11 6.41 -4.45
CA VAL A 226 10.94 5.25 -3.58
C VAL A 226 11.11 4.02 -4.45
N ARG A 227 11.93 3.08 -3.98
CA ARG A 227 12.09 1.76 -4.55
C ARG A 227 11.58 0.72 -3.56
N ILE A 228 10.71 -0.16 -4.05
CA ILE A 228 10.15 -1.27 -3.27
C ILE A 228 10.44 -2.56 -4.00
N ASP A 229 11.08 -3.50 -3.31
CA ASP A 229 11.46 -4.80 -3.89
C ASP A 229 10.44 -5.87 -3.52
N SER A 230 9.68 -6.37 -4.50
CA SER A 230 8.68 -7.44 -4.34
C SER A 230 9.18 -8.78 -4.90
N ALA A 231 10.32 -9.23 -4.39
CA ALA A 231 11.06 -10.36 -4.95
C ALA A 231 10.26 -11.68 -5.04
N SER A 232 9.34 -11.93 -4.11
CA SER A 232 8.68 -13.25 -3.97
C SER A 232 7.16 -13.20 -3.98
N ILE A 233 6.54 -12.03 -4.12
CA ILE A 233 5.09 -11.88 -4.01
C ILE A 233 4.55 -10.84 -4.98
N GLU A 234 3.29 -11.01 -5.36
CA GLU A 234 2.56 -10.02 -6.15
C GLU A 234 2.06 -8.90 -5.23
N VAL A 235 2.32 -7.65 -5.59
CA VAL A 235 1.92 -6.48 -4.79
C VAL A 235 1.13 -5.51 -5.64
N ARG A 236 -0.02 -5.09 -5.13
CA ARG A 236 -0.80 -3.96 -5.63
C ARG A 236 -0.48 -2.70 -4.82
N TYR A 237 -0.17 -1.60 -5.51
CA TYR A 237 0.23 -0.35 -4.87
C TYR A 237 -0.82 0.75 -5.06
N PHE A 238 -0.99 1.55 -4.01
CA PHE A 238 -1.79 2.77 -4.02
C PHE A 238 -0.91 3.93 -3.56
N VAL A 239 -0.69 4.90 -4.44
CA VAL A 239 0.05 6.13 -4.13
C VAL A 239 -0.96 7.26 -3.94
N HIS A 240 -0.88 7.91 -2.78
CA HIS A 240 -1.73 9.05 -2.43
C HIS A 240 -0.96 10.06 -1.57
N SER A 241 -1.61 11.19 -1.28
CA SER A 241 -1.08 12.21 -0.35
C SER A 241 -0.89 11.63 1.05
N PRO A 242 0.11 12.07 1.84
CA PRO A 242 0.24 11.68 3.24
C PRO A 242 -0.98 12.07 4.09
N TYR A 243 -1.79 13.02 3.61
CA TYR A 243 -3.04 13.47 4.23
C TYR A 243 -4.27 12.91 3.48
N ASP A 244 -4.19 11.68 2.97
CA ASP A 244 -5.33 10.96 2.42
C ASP A 244 -5.17 9.45 2.68
N ILE A 245 -6.16 8.67 2.24
CA ILE A 245 -6.19 7.21 2.35
C ILE A 245 -6.57 6.57 1.01
N ALA A 246 -6.12 5.34 0.78
CA ALA A 246 -6.70 4.48 -0.23
C ALA A 246 -8.13 4.07 0.18
N THR A 247 -9.06 4.12 -0.77
CA THR A 247 -10.46 3.75 -0.57
C THR A 247 -10.89 2.72 -1.59
N ALA A 248 -12.08 2.13 -1.39
CA ALA A 248 -12.71 1.24 -2.34
C ALA A 248 -12.73 1.80 -3.75
N ILE A 249 -12.82 3.13 -3.92
CA ILE A 249 -12.91 3.72 -5.25
C ILE A 249 -11.57 4.12 -5.87
N SER A 250 -10.50 4.07 -5.10
CA SER A 250 -9.15 4.40 -5.56
C SER A 250 -8.72 3.37 -6.60
N ASN A 251 -8.23 3.86 -7.74
CA ASN A 251 -7.59 2.97 -8.71
C ASN A 251 -6.19 2.63 -8.19
N PRO A 252 -5.73 1.38 -8.31
CA PRO A 252 -4.34 1.04 -8.01
C PRO A 252 -3.43 1.84 -8.93
N THR A 253 -2.34 2.34 -8.37
CA THR A 253 -1.30 3.03 -9.13
C THR A 253 -0.54 2.05 -10.02
N GLY A 254 -0.41 0.80 -9.57
CA GLY A 254 0.18 -0.28 -10.33
C GLY A 254 0.16 -1.61 -9.57
N GLU A 255 0.50 -2.68 -10.29
CA GLU A 255 0.71 -4.03 -9.76
C GLU A 255 2.10 -4.49 -10.19
N VAL A 256 2.78 -5.25 -9.34
CA VAL A 256 4.13 -5.73 -9.56
C VAL A 256 4.15 -7.22 -9.29
N MET A 257 4.62 -7.99 -10.26
CA MET A 257 4.69 -9.44 -10.15
C MET A 257 5.90 -9.88 -9.34
N PRO A 258 5.91 -11.13 -8.82
CA PRO A 258 7.09 -11.69 -8.18
C PRO A 258 8.34 -11.60 -9.07
N GLY A 259 9.41 -11.05 -8.52
CA GLY A 259 10.69 -10.86 -9.22
C GLY A 259 10.78 -9.57 -10.06
N GLU A 260 9.75 -8.75 -10.07
CA GLU A 260 9.79 -7.39 -10.61
C GLU A 260 10.14 -6.36 -9.50
N GLU A 261 10.61 -5.19 -9.90
CA GLU A 261 10.88 -4.06 -9.01
C GLU A 261 10.01 -2.86 -9.39
N LEU A 262 9.59 -2.08 -8.39
CA LEU A 262 8.90 -0.82 -8.60
C LEU A 262 9.78 0.35 -8.23
N LEU A 263 10.01 1.22 -9.21
CA LEU A 263 10.64 2.53 -9.03
C LEU A 263 9.61 3.62 -9.30
N ILE A 264 9.37 4.49 -8.31
CA ILE A 264 8.44 5.60 -8.42
C ILE A 264 9.21 6.91 -8.30
N ASP A 265 9.13 7.74 -9.34
CA ASP A 265 9.64 9.12 -9.34
C ASP A 265 8.49 10.09 -9.04
N PHE A 266 8.66 10.91 -7.99
CA PHE A 266 7.61 11.81 -7.54
C PHE A 266 7.77 13.22 -8.11
N LYS A 267 6.67 13.75 -8.68
CA LYS A 267 6.51 15.18 -8.98
C LYS A 267 5.27 15.69 -8.24
N VAL A 268 5.49 16.47 -7.20
CA VAL A 268 4.40 16.98 -6.35
C VAL A 268 3.95 18.37 -6.83
N VAL A 269 2.64 18.54 -6.93
CA VAL A 269 1.99 19.85 -7.16
C VAL A 269 1.10 20.13 -5.96
N GLU A 270 1.40 21.19 -5.23
CA GLU A 270 0.60 21.64 -4.09
C GLU A 270 -0.34 22.77 -4.49
N ILE A 271 -1.58 22.68 -4.04
CA ILE A 271 -2.58 23.75 -4.20
C ILE A 271 -2.88 24.31 -2.82
N GLN A 272 -2.58 25.58 -2.61
CA GLN A 272 -2.88 26.29 -1.36
C GLN A 272 -4.01 27.29 -1.55
N ALA A 273 -4.95 27.29 -0.61
CA ALA A 273 -5.99 28.30 -0.54
C ALA A 273 -5.54 29.48 0.34
N ALA A 274 -5.98 30.69 0.01
CA ALA A 274 -5.68 31.87 0.82
C ALA A 274 -6.27 31.74 2.23
N ILE A 275 -5.49 32.06 3.26
CA ILE A 275 -5.88 31.93 4.69
C ILE A 275 -7.20 32.63 5.00
N ARG A 276 -7.47 33.79 4.38
CA ARG A 276 -8.73 34.54 4.54
C ARG A 276 -9.98 33.74 4.16
N LEU A 277 -9.86 32.68 3.35
CA LEU A 277 -11.00 31.82 3.02
C LEU A 277 -11.38 30.88 4.18
N LYS A 278 -10.52 30.70 5.20
CA LYS A 278 -10.87 29.95 6.42
C LYS A 278 -11.99 30.61 7.23
N SER A 279 -12.19 31.93 7.10
CA SER A 279 -13.29 32.62 7.80
C SER A 279 -14.66 32.35 7.17
N LEU A 280 -14.70 31.83 5.93
CA LEU A 280 -15.93 31.48 5.26
C LEU A 280 -16.37 30.07 5.68
N THR A 281 -17.68 29.89 5.81
CA THR A 281 -18.27 28.57 6.07
C THR A 281 -17.95 27.60 4.92
N PRO A 282 -17.84 26.29 5.19
CA PRO A 282 -17.67 25.27 4.14
C PRO A 282 -18.69 25.40 3.00
N GLU A 283 -19.94 25.76 3.31
CA GLU A 283 -21.03 25.93 2.35
C GLU A 283 -20.77 27.11 1.39
N GLN A 284 -20.24 28.22 1.92
CA GLN A 284 -19.89 29.40 1.10
C GLN A 284 -18.71 29.13 0.17
N ARG A 285 -17.65 28.48 0.68
CA ARG A 285 -16.42 28.23 -0.09
C ARG A 285 -16.43 26.92 -0.89
N ARG A 286 -17.44 26.07 -0.67
CA ARG A 286 -17.66 24.79 -1.36
C ARG A 286 -16.48 23.81 -1.30
N CYS A 287 -15.60 23.97 -0.32
CA CYS A 287 -14.46 23.09 -0.07
C CYS A 287 -14.23 22.94 1.43
N ARG A 288 -13.40 21.97 1.82
CA ARG A 288 -13.01 21.74 3.21
C ARG A 288 -11.48 21.75 3.38
N TYR A 289 -11.02 22.21 4.53
CA TYR A 289 -9.62 22.16 4.92
C TYR A 289 -9.32 20.85 5.66
N PRO A 290 -8.06 20.37 5.64
CA PRO A 290 -7.65 19.15 6.33
C PRO A 290 -8.00 19.13 7.83
N ASP A 291 -7.99 20.27 8.50
CA ASP A 291 -8.29 20.43 9.93
C ASP A 291 -9.79 20.41 10.28
N GLU A 292 -10.68 20.32 9.29
CA GLU A 292 -12.13 20.28 9.53
C GLU A 292 -12.65 18.87 9.73
N TRP A 293 -13.30 18.62 10.87
CA TRP A 293 -13.65 17.27 11.28
C TRP A 293 -14.84 16.72 10.49
N LEU A 294 -14.78 15.42 10.22
CA LEU A 294 -15.88 14.66 9.60
C LEU A 294 -16.81 14.07 10.66
N SER A 295 -16.25 13.66 11.81
CA SER A 295 -16.98 13.15 12.97
C SER A 295 -16.11 13.22 14.22
N ASN A 296 -16.65 12.89 15.40
CA ASN A 296 -15.87 12.81 16.63
C ASN A 296 -14.73 11.77 16.55
N SER A 297 -14.90 10.70 15.76
CA SER A 297 -13.89 9.66 15.55
C SER A 297 -12.92 9.97 14.42
N ILE A 298 -13.25 10.90 13.52
CA ILE A 298 -12.43 11.27 12.36
C ILE A 298 -12.27 12.79 12.37
N LYS A 299 -11.21 13.25 13.05
CA LYS A 299 -10.90 14.66 13.32
C LYS A 299 -10.04 15.29 12.21
N SER A 300 -10.23 14.85 10.98
CA SER A 300 -9.55 15.40 9.81
C SER A 300 -10.40 15.19 8.56
N TYR A 301 -10.09 15.97 7.53
CA TYR A 301 -10.71 15.85 6.22
C TYR A 301 -9.67 15.43 5.16
N SER A 302 -10.08 14.46 4.35
CA SER A 302 -9.63 14.28 2.98
C SER A 302 -10.81 13.79 2.15
N PHE A 303 -10.63 13.75 0.83
CA PHE A 303 -11.63 13.16 -0.04
C PHE A 303 -11.84 11.67 0.28
N GLY A 304 -10.75 10.90 0.46
CA GLY A 304 -10.84 9.48 0.81
C GLY A 304 -11.53 9.23 2.15
N LEU A 305 -11.15 9.96 3.20
CA LEU A 305 -11.78 9.85 4.52
C LEU A 305 -13.28 10.19 4.47
N CYS A 306 -13.65 11.23 3.71
CA CYS A 306 -15.05 11.64 3.56
C CYS A 306 -15.88 10.53 2.90
N GLN A 307 -15.36 9.94 1.83
CA GLN A 307 -16.04 8.87 1.11
C GLN A 307 -16.18 7.59 1.94
N MET A 308 -15.10 7.18 2.61
CA MET A 308 -15.09 6.04 3.53
C MET A 308 -16.12 6.24 4.65
N ASN A 309 -16.11 7.42 5.30
CA ASN A 309 -17.04 7.78 6.36
C ASN A 309 -18.50 7.79 5.86
N CYS A 310 -18.74 8.28 4.63
CA CYS A 310 -20.06 8.27 4.02
C CYS A 310 -20.58 6.84 3.82
N ARG A 311 -19.77 5.94 3.23
CA ARG A 311 -20.14 4.52 3.04
C ARG A 311 -20.39 3.81 4.37
N ASN A 312 -19.54 4.06 5.37
CA ASN A 312 -19.74 3.53 6.71
C ASN A 312 -21.09 3.97 7.32
N ARG A 313 -21.41 5.27 7.22
CA ARG A 313 -22.70 5.80 7.70
C ARG A 313 -23.89 5.20 6.96
N MET A 314 -23.78 5.01 5.65
CA MET A 314 -24.83 4.35 4.85
C MET A 314 -25.02 2.89 5.26
N ALA A 315 -23.94 2.15 5.49
CA ALA A 315 -24.02 0.77 5.96
C ALA A 315 -24.78 0.67 7.30
N VAL A 316 -24.46 1.54 8.27
CA VAL A 316 -25.20 1.60 9.54
C VAL A 316 -26.65 2.02 9.35
N MET A 317 -26.91 3.01 8.50
CA MET A 317 -28.26 3.54 8.27
C MET A 317 -29.20 2.53 7.59
N PHE A 318 -28.70 1.76 6.61
CA PHE A 318 -29.53 0.85 5.82
C PHE A 318 -29.48 -0.61 6.30
N CYS A 319 -28.36 -1.05 6.88
CA CYS A 319 -28.15 -2.43 7.30
C CYS A 319 -28.14 -2.61 8.83
N GLY A 320 -28.08 -1.52 9.60
CA GLY A 320 -28.02 -1.56 11.06
C GLY A 320 -26.68 -2.07 11.63
N CYS A 321 -25.72 -2.38 10.77
CA CYS A 321 -24.42 -2.92 11.16
C CYS A 321 -23.28 -2.23 10.42
N ARG A 322 -22.08 -2.38 10.99
CA ARG A 322 -20.85 -1.78 10.48
C ARG A 322 -19.93 -2.88 9.93
N PRO A 323 -19.49 -2.80 8.67
CA PRO A 323 -18.46 -3.69 8.16
C PRO A 323 -17.19 -3.64 9.00
N TYR A 324 -16.60 -4.81 9.26
CA TYR A 324 -15.46 -4.96 10.18
C TYR A 324 -14.20 -4.18 9.74
N PHE A 325 -14.09 -3.92 8.42
CA PHE A 325 -12.98 -3.15 7.86
C PHE A 325 -13.04 -1.65 8.16
N PHE A 326 -14.17 -1.14 8.67
CA PHE A 326 -14.22 0.19 9.24
C PHE A 326 -13.91 0.13 10.74
N ASN A 327 -12.69 0.50 11.14
CA ASN A 327 -12.26 0.54 12.54
C ASN A 327 -12.46 1.91 13.23
N LYS A 328 -12.56 3.02 12.48
CA LYS A 328 -12.90 4.38 12.97
C LYS A 328 -14.00 5.05 12.12
N GLY A 329 -14.90 5.82 12.73
CA GLY A 329 -16.01 6.46 11.99
C GLY A 329 -17.36 6.55 12.69
N GLY A 330 -17.40 6.71 14.02
CA GLY A 330 -18.62 6.94 14.80
C GLY A 330 -19.08 5.75 15.64
N GLU A 331 -19.79 6.05 16.73
CA GLU A 331 -20.54 5.06 17.53
C GLU A 331 -21.83 4.69 16.82
N VAL A 332 -22.22 3.42 16.91
CA VAL A 332 -23.56 2.97 16.52
C VAL A 332 -24.49 3.41 17.64
N TYR A 333 -25.11 4.58 17.50
CA TYR A 333 -26.28 4.90 18.32
C TYR A 333 -27.44 4.07 17.77
N ILE A 334 -27.60 2.86 18.29
CA ILE A 334 -28.85 2.11 18.16
C ILE A 334 -29.83 2.84 19.10
N ASN A 335 -30.73 3.65 18.53
CA ASN A 335 -31.91 4.13 19.23
C ASN A 335 -33.00 3.07 19.18
#